data_AF-A0A5J9SR56-F1
#
_entry.id   AF-A0A5J9SR56-F1
#
_cell.length_a   1.000
_cell.length_b   1.000
_cell.length_c   1.000
_cell.angle_alpha   90.00
_cell.angle_beta   90.00
_cell.angle_gamma   90.00
#
_symmetry.space_group_name_H-M   'P 1'
#
loop_
_entity.id
_entity.type
_entity.pdbx_description
1 polymer ?
#
loop_
_entity_poly.entity_id
_entity_poly.type
_entity_poly.pdbx_seq_one_letter_code
_entity_poly.pdbx_strand_id
1 'polypeptide(L)'
;MASKSQLLSLVAVAVLASLLHPGASIQFHRKLSSSSDEAGGTWYGEANGAGSDGGACGYKEAVDQAPFSSMITRRQFGHLQLRQGLRLLLPGMHTM
;
A
#
# COMPACT_ATOMS: atom_id res chain seq x y z
N MET A 1 4.58 -0.63 -48.02
CA MET A 1 4.32 0.74 -48.52
C MET A 1 2.97 1.16 -47.99
N ALA A 2 2.92 1.98 -46.93
CA ALA A 2 1.65 2.46 -46.42
C ALA A 2 1.01 3.34 -47.50
N SER A 3 -0.18 2.97 -47.96
CA SER A 3 -0.94 3.80 -48.90
C SER A 3 -1.15 5.17 -48.27
N LYS A 4 -1.05 6.26 -49.05
CA LYS A 4 -1.26 7.63 -48.57
C LYS A 4 -2.62 7.78 -47.84
N SER A 5 -3.62 6.99 -48.22
CA SER A 5 -4.93 6.95 -47.55
C SER A 5 -4.86 6.42 -46.11
N GLN A 6 -4.00 5.44 -45.85
CA GLN A 6 -3.78 4.90 -44.50
C GLN A 6 -3.09 5.92 -43.60
N LEU A 7 -2.12 6.65 -44.15
CA LEU A 7 -1.39 7.69 -43.43
C LEU A 7 -2.31 8.85 -43.02
N LEU A 8 -3.19 9.29 -43.92
CA LEU A 8 -4.18 10.33 -43.63
C LEU A 8 -5.19 9.89 -42.56
N SER A 9 -5.62 8.63 -42.60
CA SER A 9 -6.54 8.08 -41.60
C SER A 9 -5.93 8.05 -40.20
N LEU A 10 -4.68 7.62 -40.08
CA LEU A 10 -3.97 7.55 -38.79
C LEU A 10 -3.76 8.95 -38.17
N VAL A 11 -3.39 9.94 -38.99
CA VAL A 11 -3.24 11.32 -38.53
C VAL A 11 -4.58 11.91 -38.07
N ALA A 12 -5.66 11.67 -38.82
CA ALA A 12 -6.99 12.13 -38.44
C ALA A 12 -7.45 11.55 -37.09
N VAL A 13 -7.22 10.25 -36.86
CA VAL A 13 -7.56 9.58 -35.59
C VAL A 13 -6.73 10.12 -34.43
N ALA A 14 -5.41 10.34 -34.61
CA ALA A 14 -4.55 10.90 -33.57
C ALA A 14 -4.94 12.33 -33.19
N VAL A 15 -5.31 13.15 -34.18
CA VAL A 15 -5.79 14.52 -33.98
C VAL A 15 -7.14 14.51 -33.26
N LEU A 16 -8.10 13.69 -33.70
CA LEU A 16 -9.39 13.55 -33.02
C LEU A 16 -9.22 13.08 -31.57
N ALA A 17 -8.34 12.10 -31.32
CA ALA A 17 -8.05 11.60 -29.98
C ALA A 17 -7.45 12.70 -29.08
N SER A 18 -6.60 13.56 -29.64
CA SER A 18 -6.00 14.70 -28.92
C SER A 18 -6.99 15.83 -28.66
N LEU A 19 -8.00 16.00 -29.53
CA LEU A 19 -9.08 16.98 -29.39
C LEU A 19 -10.17 16.51 -28.41
N LEU A 20 -10.50 15.22 -28.40
CA LEU A 20 -11.48 14.63 -27.47
C LEU A 20 -10.91 14.40 -26.08
N HIS A 21 -9.58 14.26 -25.95
CA HIS A 21 -8.88 14.15 -24.68
C HIS A 21 -7.90 15.32 -24.58
N PRO A 22 -8.32 16.52 -24.16
CA PRO A 22 -7.38 17.62 -23.89
C PRO A 22 -6.34 17.05 -22.94
N GLY A 23 -5.10 16.95 -23.45
CA GLY A 23 -4.04 16.09 -22.94
C GLY A 23 -4.19 15.82 -21.47
N ALA A 24 -4.67 14.62 -21.12
CA ALA A 24 -4.77 14.20 -19.74
C ALA A 24 -3.34 14.19 -19.21
N SER A 25 -2.97 15.30 -18.56
CA SER A 25 -1.77 15.38 -17.75
C SER A 25 -1.86 14.18 -16.82
N ILE A 26 -1.00 13.19 -17.02
CA ILE A 26 -0.84 12.10 -16.07
C ILE A 26 -0.11 12.71 -14.88
N GLN A 27 -0.88 13.48 -14.10
CA GLN A 27 -0.52 13.93 -12.78
C GLN A 27 -0.46 12.67 -11.92
N PHE A 28 0.73 12.08 -11.82
CA PHE A 28 1.07 11.19 -10.71
C PHE A 28 1.19 12.01 -9.41
N HIS A 29 0.20 12.84 -9.10
CA HIS A 29 0.03 13.37 -7.77
C HIS A 29 -0.57 12.24 -6.95
N ARG A 30 0.28 11.35 -6.42
CA ARG A 30 -0.12 10.60 -5.23
C ARG A 30 -0.32 11.66 -4.17
N LYS A 31 -1.53 12.23 -4.08
CA LYS A 31 -1.94 13.11 -2.98
C LYS A 31 -1.83 12.26 -1.73
N LEU A 32 -0.69 12.32 -1.07
CA LEU A 32 -0.60 11.95 0.33
C LEU A 32 -1.44 12.98 1.07
N SER A 33 -2.67 12.62 1.40
CA SER A 33 -3.45 13.36 2.38
C SER A 33 -2.73 13.19 3.72
N SER A 34 -2.05 14.24 4.17
CA SER A 34 -1.38 14.27 5.47
C SER A 34 -2.41 14.57 6.55
N SER A 35 -3.19 13.56 6.93
CA SER A 35 -3.95 13.57 8.18
C SER A 35 -3.10 12.90 9.26
N SER A 36 -2.90 13.58 10.39
CA SER A 36 -2.32 12.96 11.57
C SER A 36 -3.41 12.17 12.30
N ASP A 37 -3.15 10.91 12.59
CA ASP A 37 -4.02 10.08 13.43
C ASP A 37 -3.42 10.02 14.84
N GLU A 38 -4.24 10.26 15.87
CA GLU A 38 -3.84 10.04 17.26
C GLU A 38 -3.76 8.53 17.54
N ALA A 39 -2.55 8.03 17.81
CA ALA A 39 -2.32 6.62 18.11
C ALA A 39 -1.35 6.47 19.30
N GLY A 40 -1.70 5.58 20.23
CA GLY A 40 -0.81 5.19 21.32
C GLY A 40 0.31 4.26 20.83
N GLY A 41 1.52 4.47 21.32
CA GLY A 41 2.68 3.61 21.08
C GLY A 41 3.13 2.86 22.33
N THR A 42 3.46 1.59 22.18
CA THR A 42 4.15 0.79 23.22
C THR A 42 5.31 0.04 22.58
N TRP A 43 6.32 -0.30 23.36
CA TRP A 43 7.53 -1.01 22.92
C TRP A 43 7.63 -2.39 23.55
N TYR A 44 8.31 -3.30 22.87
CA TYR A 44 8.59 -4.66 23.34
C TYR A 44 9.97 -5.11 22.80
N GLY A 45 10.61 -6.04 23.51
CA GLY A 45 11.96 -6.51 23.19
C GLY A 45 13.05 -5.59 23.72
N GLU A 46 14.26 -5.75 23.18
CA GLU A 46 15.43 -4.97 23.55
C GLU A 46 15.26 -3.49 23.22
N ALA A 47 15.77 -2.60 24.09
CA ALA A 47 15.60 -1.16 23.95
C ALA A 47 16.13 -0.58 22.62
N ASN A 48 17.09 -1.28 21.99
CA ASN A 48 17.69 -0.89 20.71
C ASN A 48 17.51 -1.96 19.62
N GLY A 49 16.60 -2.92 19.81
CA GLY A 49 16.32 -4.01 18.85
C GLY A 49 15.03 -3.78 18.07
N ALA A 50 14.80 -4.56 17.01
CA ALA A 50 13.56 -4.50 16.22
C ALA A 50 12.36 -5.23 16.85
N GLY A 51 12.42 -5.55 18.14
CA GLY A 51 11.41 -6.36 18.83
C GLY A 51 11.62 -7.85 18.60
N SER A 52 10.86 -8.48 17.70
CA SER A 52 10.92 -9.93 17.46
C SER A 52 11.02 -10.26 15.98
N ASP A 53 11.75 -11.33 15.65
CA ASP A 53 12.04 -11.79 14.27
C ASP A 53 10.82 -12.41 13.54
N GLY A 54 9.61 -12.25 14.06
CA GLY A 54 8.41 -13.02 13.72
C GLY A 54 7.19 -12.19 13.30
N GLY A 55 7.38 -11.08 12.57
CA GLY A 55 6.27 -10.20 12.15
C GLY A 55 5.34 -10.80 11.09
N ALA A 56 4.07 -10.40 11.08
CA ALA A 56 3.06 -10.85 10.11
C ALA A 56 3.39 -10.50 8.65
N CYS A 57 4.19 -9.45 8.43
CA CYS A 57 4.65 -9.05 7.10
C CYS A 57 5.78 -9.93 6.54
N GLY A 58 6.33 -10.85 7.32
CA GLY A 58 7.31 -11.83 6.83
C GLY A 58 8.73 -11.30 6.62
N TYR A 59 9.07 -10.09 7.12
CA TYR A 59 10.41 -9.53 6.98
C TYR A 59 11.49 -10.24 7.80
N LYS A 60 11.10 -11.01 8.82
CA LYS A 60 12.02 -11.78 9.66
C LYS A 60 13.17 -10.91 10.18
N GLU A 61 14.39 -11.44 10.26
CA GLU A 61 15.63 -10.80 10.70
C GLU A 61 16.05 -9.60 9.83
N ALA A 62 15.45 -9.40 8.64
CA ALA A 62 15.79 -8.28 7.78
C ALA A 62 15.42 -6.92 8.41
N VAL A 63 14.53 -6.91 9.42
CA VAL A 63 14.14 -5.67 10.13
C VAL A 63 15.28 -5.04 10.94
N ASP A 64 16.27 -5.82 11.35
CA ASP A 64 17.45 -5.32 12.07
C ASP A 64 18.49 -4.71 11.13
N GLN A 65 18.45 -5.08 9.85
CA GLN A 65 19.41 -4.64 8.85
C GLN A 65 18.94 -3.37 8.14
N ALA A 66 19.88 -2.63 7.55
CA ALA A 66 19.53 -1.55 6.64
C ALA A 66 18.67 -2.10 5.48
N PRO A 67 17.63 -1.39 5.04
CA PRO A 67 17.29 0.01 5.34
C PRO A 67 16.40 0.22 6.57
N PHE A 68 15.97 -0.85 7.25
CA PHE A 68 15.03 -0.75 8.37
C PHE A 68 15.73 -0.37 9.67
N SER A 69 16.92 -0.94 9.94
CA SER A 69 17.76 -0.61 11.10
C SER A 69 16.96 -0.50 12.41
N SER A 70 16.07 -1.47 12.65
CA SER A 70 15.17 -1.55 13.81
C SER A 70 14.14 -0.43 13.94
N MET A 71 13.99 0.43 12.93
CA MET A 71 12.98 1.48 12.88
C MET A 71 11.63 0.95 12.38
N ILE A 72 11.05 0.04 13.14
CA ILE A 72 9.78 -0.64 12.82
C ILE A 72 8.74 -0.40 13.91
N THR A 73 7.46 -0.57 13.58
CA THR A 73 6.38 -0.59 14.56
C THR A 73 5.38 -1.67 14.22
N ARG A 74 4.69 -2.19 15.25
CA ARG A 74 3.52 -3.06 15.07
C ARG A 74 2.26 -2.24 15.29
N ARG A 75 1.34 -2.32 14.33
CA ARG A 75 -0.02 -1.85 14.53
C ARG A 75 -0.80 -2.89 15.32
N GLN A 76 -1.33 -2.50 16.47
CA GLN A 76 -2.35 -3.28 17.14
C GLN A 76 -3.71 -2.94 16.53
N PHE A 77 -4.39 -3.95 15.97
CA PHE A 77 -5.79 -3.77 15.59
C PHE A 77 -6.63 -3.86 16.87
N GLY A 78 -7.11 -2.71 17.35
CA GLY A 78 -8.06 -2.64 18.45
C GLY A 78 -9.34 -3.40 18.09
N HIS A 79 -9.91 -4.10 19.06
CA HIS A 79 -11.06 -4.99 18.94
C HIS A 79 -12.38 -4.23 18.70
N LEU A 80 -12.46 -3.39 17.67
CA LEU A 80 -13.69 -2.77 17.17
C LEU A 80 -14.07 -3.32 15.78
N GLN A 81 -13.99 -4.64 15.64
CA GLN A 81 -14.63 -5.41 14.56
C GLN A 81 -15.94 -6.06 15.06
N LEU A 82 -16.76 -5.32 15.82
CA LEU A 82 -18.07 -5.78 16.30
C LEU A 82 -19.24 -5.03 15.65
N ARG A 83 -19.08 -4.56 14.41
CA ARG A 83 -20.17 -3.95 13.64
C ARG A 83 -20.35 -4.45 12.20
N GLN A 84 -19.56 -5.40 11.70
CA GLN A 84 -19.68 -5.85 10.30
C GLN A 84 -19.74 -7.36 10.02
N GLY A 85 -19.78 -8.27 11.01
CA GLY A 85 -19.90 -9.68 10.61
C GLY A 85 -19.97 -10.70 11.73
N LEU A 86 -21.16 -10.83 12.33
CA LEU A 86 -21.56 -12.06 13.02
C LEU A 86 -21.66 -13.19 11.98
N ARG A 87 -20.56 -13.88 11.69
CA ARG A 87 -20.47 -15.26 11.17
C ARG A 87 -19.05 -15.52 10.68
N LEU A 88 -18.26 -16.23 11.48
CA LEU A 88 -17.53 -17.45 11.10
C LEU A 88 -16.53 -17.80 12.22
N LEU A 89 -16.98 -18.72 13.06
CA LEU A 89 -16.22 -19.82 13.64
C LEU A 89 -14.83 -19.48 14.23
N LEU A 90 -14.77 -19.31 15.55
CA LEU A 90 -13.56 -19.53 16.34
C LEU A 90 -13.18 -21.03 16.30
N PRO A 91 -11.94 -21.40 15.96
CA PRO A 91 -11.32 -22.59 16.52
C PRO A 91 -10.16 -22.18 17.44
N GLY A 92 -10.15 -22.80 18.62
CA GLY A 92 -8.88 -23.21 19.23
C GLY A 92 -8.06 -22.14 19.92
N MET A 93 -8.54 -21.69 21.08
CA MET A 93 -7.70 -21.49 22.25
C MET A 93 -6.89 -22.77 22.56
N HIS A 94 -5.56 -22.65 22.70
CA HIS A 94 -4.58 -23.42 23.51
C HIS A 94 -3.25 -23.67 22.77
N THR A 95 -2.23 -22.89 23.16
CA THR A 95 -0.78 -23.17 23.27
C THR A 95 -0.15 -21.79 23.55
N MET A 96 0.55 -21.49 24.63
CA MET A 96 1.20 -22.23 25.72
C MET A 96 0.92 -21.54 27.06
#